data_AF-A0A1V9ZX77-F1
#
_entry.id   AF-A0A1V9ZX77-F1
#
_cell.length_a   1.000
_cell.length_b   1.000
_cell.length_c   1.000
_cell.angle_alpha   90.00
_cell.angle_beta   90.00
_cell.angle_gamma   90.00
#
_symmetry.space_group_name_H-M   'P 1'
#
loop_
_entity.id
_entity.type
_entity.pdbx_description
1 polymer ?
#
loop_
_entity_poly.entity_id
_entity_poly.type
_entity_poly.pdbx_seq_one_letter_code
_entity_poly.pdbx_strand_id
1 'polypeptide(L)'
;MWHHPPRVWNEFLARCKQENEQTIEELSYLHSRSMTILLALKRCSLLVGKDARPRKLNEVMKQVKATEKKGTESWGDIFKHVKASEGNEATSKLVLHIVGADYREGNSAAETLRVFEQLIAAFGHVEQLDHGYTELVLVLVGPNVEQRLHGTVHTSPIEGTGKSVRLIYGSEIWSSYLAGQNYMVPSAIFCFNAGVWGYDEWIPAFQLMMQEAIHTPIIITSYNALEASDDADCLEDIEIPFVWRWKHEPNPFLCLKQRASQHTLADRVLKENSCWQCICATHLK
;
A
#
# COMPACT_ATOMS: atom_id res chain seq x y z
N MET A 1 -10.45 1.76 19.75
CA MET A 1 -9.83 1.92 18.41
C MET A 1 -10.52 3.02 17.60
N TRP A 2 -9.97 3.34 16.43
CA TRP A 2 -10.00 4.68 15.83
C TRP A 2 -11.14 4.95 14.85
N HIS A 3 -12.06 5.84 15.21
CA HIS A 3 -13.07 6.38 14.27
C HIS A 3 -12.44 7.03 13.03
N HIS A 4 -11.25 7.61 13.23
CA HIS A 4 -10.38 8.12 12.19
C HIS A 4 -8.93 7.76 12.58
N PRO A 5 -8.10 7.29 11.63
CA PRO A 5 -6.66 7.28 11.81
C PRO A 5 -6.26 8.63 12.43
N PRO A 6 -5.45 8.63 13.50
CA PRO A 6 -4.90 9.85 14.03
C PRO A 6 -4.22 10.57 12.89
N ARG A 7 -4.09 11.87 13.05
CA ARG A 7 -3.46 12.72 12.05
C ARG A 7 -1.99 12.90 12.29
N VAL A 8 -1.52 12.67 13.53
CA VAL A 8 -0.15 12.87 14.01
C VAL A 8 0.15 11.94 15.19
N TRP A 9 1.42 11.77 15.53
CA TRP A 9 1.85 11.00 16.71
C TRP A 9 1.21 11.45 18.03
N ASN A 10 0.97 12.74 18.24
CA ASN A 10 0.37 13.20 19.50
C ASN A 10 -1.04 12.63 19.72
N GLU A 11 -1.83 12.52 18.65
CA GLU A 11 -3.15 11.88 18.70
C GLU A 11 -3.05 10.37 18.91
N PHE A 12 -2.04 9.73 18.30
CA PHE A 12 -1.73 8.31 18.52
C PHE A 12 -1.39 8.04 19.99
N LEU A 13 -0.37 8.73 20.50
CA LEU A 13 0.16 8.57 21.85
C LEU A 13 -0.90 8.89 22.91
N ALA A 14 -1.71 9.94 22.71
CA ALA A 14 -2.81 10.25 23.62
C ALA A 14 -3.80 9.09 23.77
N ARG A 15 -3.96 8.26 22.73
CA ARG A 15 -4.80 7.05 22.74
C ARG A 15 -4.06 5.83 23.31
N CYS A 16 -2.73 5.77 23.16
CA CYS A 16 -1.88 4.73 23.74
C CYS A 16 -1.55 4.92 25.22
N LYS A 17 -1.86 6.08 25.82
CA LYS A 17 -1.61 6.45 27.24
C LYS A 17 -2.21 5.50 28.30
N GLN A 18 -2.74 4.35 27.90
CA GLN A 18 -3.17 3.29 28.80
C GLN A 18 -2.16 2.14 28.93
N GLU A 19 -1.13 2.01 28.08
CA GLU A 19 -0.26 0.83 28.10
C GLU A 19 1.23 1.16 27.78
N ASN A 20 2.09 0.89 28.77
CA ASN A 20 3.57 0.77 28.73
C ASN A 20 4.49 2.01 28.63
N GLU A 21 5.63 1.88 29.32
CA GLU A 21 6.77 2.81 29.42
C GLU A 21 7.68 2.82 28.17
N GLN A 22 7.18 2.42 26.98
CA GLN A 22 8.00 2.48 25.77
C GLN A 22 8.27 3.92 25.35
N THR A 23 9.49 4.17 24.86
CA THR A 23 9.85 5.52 24.41
C THR A 23 9.07 5.88 23.13
N ILE A 24 8.75 7.17 22.97
CA ILE A 24 8.07 7.69 21.79
C ILE A 24 8.84 7.35 20.49
N GLU A 25 10.17 7.33 20.56
CA GLU A 25 11.03 7.00 19.42
C GLU A 25 10.88 5.52 19.01
N GLU A 26 10.85 4.59 19.96
CA GLU A 26 10.64 3.16 19.68
C GLU A 26 9.26 2.89 19.10
N LEU A 27 8.22 3.51 19.67
CA LEU A 27 6.86 3.42 19.13
C LEU A 27 6.80 3.99 17.70
N SER A 28 7.48 5.11 17.45
CA SER A 28 7.50 5.70 16.11
C SER A 28 8.19 4.80 15.10
N TYR A 29 9.28 4.13 15.49
CA TYR A 29 9.98 3.18 14.64
C TYR A 29 9.08 1.98 14.33
N LEU A 30 8.43 1.42 15.35
CA LEU A 30 7.58 0.25 15.23
C LEU A 30 6.33 0.52 14.38
N HIS A 31 5.69 1.66 14.54
CA HIS A 31 4.37 1.90 13.95
C HIS A 31 4.36 2.82 12.72
N SER A 32 5.44 3.55 12.42
CA SER A 32 5.46 4.54 11.31
C SER A 32 4.92 3.99 9.98
N ARG A 33 5.28 2.76 9.61
CA ARG A 33 4.81 2.09 8.38
C ARG A 33 3.31 1.85 8.39
N SER A 34 2.81 1.15 9.41
CA SER A 34 1.37 0.90 9.60
C SER A 34 0.56 2.20 9.52
N MET A 35 1.06 3.24 10.19
CA MET A 35 0.41 4.53 10.27
C MET A 35 0.40 5.31 8.96
N THR A 36 1.53 5.26 8.24
CA THR A 36 1.65 5.84 6.90
C THR A 36 0.68 5.14 5.94
N ILE A 37 0.59 3.81 5.99
CA ILE A 37 -0.37 3.02 5.19
C ILE A 37 -1.80 3.44 5.52
N LEU A 38 -2.19 3.44 6.80
CA LEU A 38 -3.55 3.80 7.20
C LEU A 38 -3.96 5.19 6.73
N LEU A 39 -3.06 6.18 6.83
CA LEU A 39 -3.32 7.53 6.35
C LEU A 39 -3.42 7.59 4.82
N ALA A 40 -2.55 6.87 4.10
CA ALA A 40 -2.61 6.73 2.64
C ALA A 40 -3.92 6.11 2.18
N LEU A 41 -4.31 4.97 2.76
CA LEU A 41 -5.54 4.27 2.43
C LEU A 41 -6.77 5.16 2.66
N LYS A 42 -6.77 5.96 3.73
CA LYS A 42 -7.81 6.95 3.97
C LYS A 42 -7.85 8.02 2.88
N ARG A 43 -6.70 8.63 2.52
CA ARG A 43 -6.64 9.65 1.46
C ARG A 43 -7.06 9.10 0.10
N CYS A 44 -6.70 7.85 -0.20
CA CYS A 44 -7.08 7.16 -1.42
C CYS A 44 -8.51 6.59 -1.38
N SER A 45 -9.25 6.77 -0.28
CA SER A 45 -10.61 6.23 -0.09
C SER A 45 -10.71 4.70 -0.21
N LEU A 46 -9.65 3.97 0.13
CA LEU A 46 -9.55 2.51 0.02
C LEU A 46 -10.11 1.77 1.24
N LEU A 47 -10.38 2.46 2.35
CA LEU A 47 -11.03 1.90 3.54
C LEU A 47 -12.44 2.48 3.77
N VAL A 48 -13.02 3.11 2.75
CA VAL A 48 -14.33 3.72 2.83
C VAL A 48 -15.40 2.67 2.53
N GLY A 49 -16.52 2.71 3.26
CA GLY A 49 -17.55 1.68 3.17
C GLY A 49 -18.14 1.49 1.76
N LYS A 50 -18.73 0.31 1.51
CA LYS A 50 -19.28 -0.09 0.20
C LYS A 50 -20.10 1.00 -0.49
N ASP A 51 -20.86 1.79 0.27
CA ASP A 51 -21.74 2.84 -0.26
C ASP A 51 -21.06 4.15 -0.67
N ALA A 52 -19.86 4.42 -0.15
CA ALA A 52 -19.12 5.65 -0.41
C ALA A 52 -17.91 5.47 -1.33
N ARG A 53 -17.64 4.23 -1.80
CA ARG A 53 -16.74 4.02 -2.94
C ARG A 53 -17.36 4.65 -4.19
N PRO A 54 -16.63 5.49 -4.95
CA PRO A 54 -17.16 6.09 -6.16
C PRO A 54 -17.71 4.99 -7.05
N ARG A 55 -19.01 5.06 -7.38
CA ARG A 55 -19.72 4.11 -8.26
C ARG A 55 -19.23 4.15 -9.72
N LYS A 56 -17.97 4.54 -9.96
CA LYS A 56 -17.36 4.67 -11.29
C LYS A 56 -17.40 3.34 -12.04
N LEU A 57 -17.28 2.19 -11.37
CA LEU A 57 -17.38 0.91 -12.06
C LEU A 57 -18.81 0.66 -12.61
N ASN A 58 -19.84 1.02 -11.86
CA ASN A 58 -21.23 0.88 -12.28
C ASN A 58 -21.66 1.94 -13.32
N GLU A 59 -21.06 3.13 -13.30
CA GLU A 59 -21.22 4.14 -14.35
C GLU A 59 -20.48 3.78 -15.63
N VAL A 60 -19.27 3.24 -15.54
CA VAL A 60 -18.52 2.68 -16.69
C VAL A 60 -19.28 1.50 -17.28
N MET A 61 -19.82 0.60 -16.45
CA MET A 61 -20.68 -0.49 -16.93
C MET A 61 -22.03 0.00 -17.49
N LYS A 62 -22.61 1.08 -16.97
CA LYS A 62 -23.79 1.72 -17.58
C LYS A 62 -23.45 2.38 -18.91
N GLN A 63 -22.28 3.01 -19.04
CA GLN A 63 -21.79 3.59 -20.28
C GLN A 63 -21.55 2.50 -21.32
N VAL A 64 -20.87 1.40 -20.97
CA VAL A 64 -20.65 0.24 -21.85
C VAL A 64 -21.98 -0.35 -22.33
N LYS A 65 -22.97 -0.54 -21.44
CA LYS A 65 -24.33 -0.98 -21.81
C LYS A 65 -25.12 0.04 -22.65
N ALA A 66 -24.83 1.32 -22.52
CA ALA A 66 -25.42 2.37 -23.36
C ALA A 66 -24.78 2.40 -24.75
N THR A 67 -23.51 2.02 -24.86
CA THR A 67 -22.80 1.85 -26.14
C THR A 67 -23.23 0.57 -26.88
N GLU A 68 -23.53 -0.52 -26.17
CA GLU A 68 -24.09 -1.76 -26.74
C GLU A 68 -25.43 -1.54 -27.48
N LYS A 69 -26.23 -0.56 -27.04
CA LYS A 69 -27.49 -0.19 -27.72
C LYS A 69 -27.28 0.53 -29.06
N LYS A 70 -26.04 0.88 -29.44
CA LYS A 70 -25.73 1.68 -30.64
C LYS A 70 -25.01 0.94 -31.76
N GLY A 71 -24.75 -0.36 -31.64
CA GLY A 71 -24.45 -1.20 -32.81
C GLY A 71 -23.25 -2.12 -32.66
N THR A 72 -23.52 -3.41 -32.91
CA THR A 72 -22.64 -4.47 -33.41
C THR A 72 -21.34 -4.75 -32.66
N GLU A 73 -21.42 -5.60 -31.63
CA GLU A 73 -20.71 -6.89 -31.56
C GLU A 73 -21.26 -7.73 -30.39
N SER A 74 -21.50 -9.03 -30.63
CA SER A 74 -22.14 -9.94 -29.68
C SER A 74 -21.13 -10.53 -28.71
N TRP A 75 -21.06 -9.97 -27.49
CA TRP A 75 -20.28 -10.49 -26.36
C TRP A 75 -21.00 -11.60 -25.57
N GLY A 76 -22.06 -12.19 -26.14
CA GLY A 76 -23.00 -13.10 -25.48
C GLY A 76 -22.41 -14.38 -24.88
N ASP A 77 -21.19 -14.76 -25.26
CA ASP A 77 -20.52 -15.96 -24.73
C ASP A 77 -19.55 -15.67 -23.58
N ILE A 78 -19.13 -14.41 -23.36
CA ILE A 78 -18.29 -14.05 -22.19
C ILE A 78 -19.12 -14.00 -20.90
N PHE A 79 -20.41 -13.64 -20.99
CA PHE A 79 -21.26 -13.47 -19.81
C PHE A 79 -21.96 -14.74 -19.32
N LYS A 80 -21.87 -15.86 -20.05
CA LYS A 80 -22.43 -17.14 -19.60
C LYS A 80 -21.65 -17.78 -18.44
N HIS A 81 -20.44 -17.31 -18.14
CA HIS A 81 -19.66 -17.78 -16.98
C HIS A 81 -19.85 -16.94 -15.70
N VAL A 82 -20.68 -15.89 -15.74
CA VAL A 82 -20.90 -15.01 -14.57
C VAL A 82 -22.16 -15.40 -13.76
N LYS A 83 -23.00 -16.32 -14.28
CA LYS A 83 -24.26 -16.73 -13.64
C LYS A 83 -24.25 -18.15 -13.06
N ALA A 84 -23.12 -18.57 -12.49
CA ALA A 84 -23.04 -19.82 -11.74
C ALA A 84 -22.15 -19.69 -10.49
N SER A 85 -22.54 -18.82 -9.56
CA SER A 85 -22.05 -18.90 -8.16
C SER A 85 -22.99 -18.15 -7.21
N GLU A 86 -24.27 -18.53 -7.19
CA GLU A 86 -25.11 -18.26 -6.01
C GLU A 86 -24.73 -19.31 -4.96
N GLY A 87 -23.92 -18.91 -3.97
CA GLY A 87 -23.57 -19.78 -2.84
C GLY A 87 -22.16 -19.66 -2.23
N ASN A 88 -21.33 -18.69 -2.65
CA ASN A 88 -20.08 -18.40 -1.96
C ASN A 88 -19.83 -16.89 -2.05
N GLU A 89 -19.99 -16.17 -0.94
CA GLU A 89 -19.75 -14.73 -0.92
C GLU A 89 -18.27 -14.52 -1.27
N ALA A 90 -17.99 -13.99 -2.47
CA ALA A 90 -16.62 -13.88 -2.96
C ALA A 90 -15.78 -13.08 -1.97
N THR A 91 -14.67 -13.66 -1.50
CA THR A 91 -13.77 -13.00 -0.55
C THR A 91 -13.22 -11.72 -1.16
N SER A 92 -13.59 -10.58 -0.59
CA SER A 92 -13.15 -9.27 -1.03
C SER A 92 -11.81 -8.95 -0.37
N LYS A 93 -10.76 -8.68 -1.16
CA LYS A 93 -9.39 -8.55 -0.67
C LYS A 93 -8.87 -7.13 -0.82
N LEU A 94 -8.21 -6.62 0.21
CA LEU A 94 -7.39 -5.41 0.13
C LEU A 94 -5.94 -5.84 -0.05
N VAL A 95 -5.41 -5.69 -1.26
CA VAL A 95 -4.04 -6.15 -1.60
C VAL A 95 -3.08 -4.97 -1.57
N LEU A 96 -2.11 -5.00 -0.66
CA LEU A 96 -1.11 -3.96 -0.50
C LEU A 96 0.26 -4.54 -0.88
N HIS A 97 0.88 -3.97 -1.91
CA HIS A 97 2.27 -4.31 -2.24
C HIS A 97 3.22 -3.40 -1.48
N ILE A 98 4.16 -3.98 -0.77
CA ILE A 98 5.30 -3.30 -0.15
C ILE A 98 6.51 -3.62 -1.02
N VAL A 99 6.87 -2.69 -1.91
CA VAL A 99 7.92 -2.87 -2.92
C VAL A 99 9.21 -2.19 -2.46
N GLY A 100 10.33 -2.88 -2.62
CA GLY A 100 11.58 -2.53 -1.96
C GLY A 100 11.63 -3.01 -0.51
N ALA A 101 10.80 -4.01 -0.15
CA ALA A 101 10.80 -4.59 1.18
C ALA A 101 12.17 -5.20 1.53
N ASP A 102 12.56 -5.05 2.79
CA ASP A 102 13.80 -5.58 3.34
C ASP A 102 13.57 -6.16 4.76
N TYR A 103 14.66 -6.40 5.49
CA TYR A 103 14.61 -6.93 6.86
C TYR A 103 13.80 -6.05 7.84
N ARG A 104 13.51 -4.78 7.50
CA ARG A 104 12.73 -3.86 8.35
C ARG A 104 11.25 -4.22 8.38
N GLU A 105 10.75 -4.91 7.36
CA GLU A 105 9.42 -5.50 7.38
C GLU A 105 9.38 -6.88 8.08
N GLY A 106 10.48 -7.28 8.71
CA GLY A 106 10.62 -8.50 9.50
C GLY A 106 11.22 -9.67 8.72
N ASN A 107 11.96 -10.53 9.44
CA ASN A 107 12.62 -11.72 8.89
C ASN A 107 11.82 -13.00 9.16
N SER A 108 10.59 -12.89 9.64
CA SER A 108 9.64 -13.97 9.84
C SER A 108 8.20 -13.47 9.76
N ALA A 109 7.23 -14.36 9.53
CA ALA A 109 5.81 -14.00 9.54
C ALA A 109 5.39 -13.31 10.85
N ALA A 110 5.85 -13.79 12.00
CA ALA A 110 5.54 -13.18 13.30
C ALA A 110 6.10 -11.76 13.44
N GLU A 111 7.33 -11.53 12.97
CA GLU A 111 7.93 -10.19 12.95
C GLU A 111 7.18 -9.26 12.00
N THR A 112 6.84 -9.71 10.80
CA THR A 112 6.06 -8.92 9.83
C THR A 112 4.68 -8.56 10.40
N LEU A 113 3.97 -9.51 11.02
CA LEU A 113 2.69 -9.23 11.69
C LEU A 113 2.85 -8.16 12.77
N ARG A 114 3.96 -8.17 13.53
CA ARG A 114 4.25 -7.16 14.55
C ARG A 114 4.55 -5.79 13.95
N VAL A 115 5.30 -5.70 12.86
CA VAL A 115 5.55 -4.42 12.16
C VAL A 115 4.23 -3.80 11.66
N PHE A 116 3.31 -4.65 11.19
CA PHE A 116 2.03 -4.23 10.63
C PHE A 116 0.85 -4.31 11.63
N GLU A 117 1.11 -4.47 12.93
CA GLU A 117 0.06 -4.78 13.91
C GLU A 117 -1.03 -3.71 13.96
N GLN A 118 -0.67 -2.43 13.84
CA GLN A 118 -1.63 -1.32 13.94
C GLN A 118 -2.52 -1.25 12.71
N LEU A 119 -1.97 -1.59 11.53
CA LEU A 119 -2.73 -1.74 10.30
C LEU A 119 -3.69 -2.94 10.40
N ILE A 120 -3.21 -4.09 10.88
CA ILE A 120 -4.00 -5.31 11.03
C ILE A 120 -5.14 -5.11 12.03
N ALA A 121 -4.85 -4.52 13.19
CA ALA A 121 -5.86 -4.15 14.18
C ALA A 121 -6.92 -3.23 13.58
N ALA A 122 -6.50 -2.13 12.94
CA ALA A 122 -7.44 -1.18 12.32
C ALA A 122 -8.28 -1.81 11.19
N PHE A 123 -7.71 -2.73 10.40
CA PHE A 123 -8.46 -3.51 9.40
C PHE A 123 -9.47 -4.46 10.05
N GLY A 124 -9.14 -5.06 11.18
CA GLY A 124 -10.00 -5.95 11.95
C GLY A 124 -11.27 -5.30 12.47
N HIS A 125 -11.20 -4.05 12.96
CA HIS A 125 -12.34 -3.43 13.64
C HIS A 125 -13.53 -3.11 12.72
N VAL A 126 -14.52 -3.99 12.74
CA VAL A 126 -15.75 -3.93 11.94
C VAL A 126 -16.71 -2.82 12.40
N GLU A 127 -16.73 -2.51 13.70
CA GLU A 127 -17.76 -1.66 14.31
C GLU A 127 -17.81 -0.20 13.80
N GLN A 128 -16.76 0.27 13.11
CA GLN A 128 -16.60 1.68 12.78
C GLN A 128 -16.62 1.96 11.27
N LEU A 129 -16.17 1.02 10.43
CA LEU A 129 -16.11 1.13 8.97
C LEU A 129 -16.21 -0.26 8.34
N ASP A 130 -17.40 -0.66 7.87
CA ASP A 130 -17.49 -1.82 6.96
C ASP A 130 -16.92 -1.43 5.59
N HIS A 131 -15.60 -1.53 5.46
CA HIS A 131 -14.86 -1.34 4.21
C HIS A 131 -15.16 -2.44 3.17
N GLY A 132 -15.92 -3.48 3.55
CA GLY A 132 -16.34 -4.55 2.65
C GLY A 132 -15.19 -5.42 2.14
N TYR A 133 -14.08 -5.49 2.88
CA TYR A 133 -12.99 -6.45 2.65
C TYR A 133 -12.97 -7.47 3.78
N THR A 134 -12.76 -8.73 3.43
CA THR A 134 -12.69 -9.86 4.36
C THR A 134 -11.25 -10.30 4.62
N GLU A 135 -10.31 -9.95 3.73
CA GLU A 135 -8.90 -10.32 3.83
C GLU A 135 -7.99 -9.13 3.50
N LEU A 136 -7.01 -8.86 4.36
CA LEU A 136 -5.89 -7.96 4.10
C LEU A 136 -4.73 -8.80 3.55
N VAL A 137 -4.26 -8.52 2.35
CA VAL A 137 -3.09 -9.19 1.76
C VAL A 137 -1.92 -8.23 1.74
N LEU A 138 -0.84 -8.55 2.46
CA LEU A 138 0.43 -7.84 2.40
C LEU A 138 1.39 -8.65 1.52
N VAL A 139 1.80 -8.07 0.41
CA VAL A 139 2.77 -8.67 -0.50
C VAL A 139 4.09 -7.93 -0.34
N LEU A 140 5.10 -8.58 0.21
CA LEU A 140 6.41 -8.02 0.46
C LEU A 140 7.35 -8.43 -0.66
N VAL A 141 7.77 -7.46 -1.49
CA VAL A 141 8.60 -7.70 -2.66
C VAL A 141 9.89 -6.89 -2.56
N GLY A 142 11.03 -7.55 -2.59
CA GLY A 142 12.33 -6.89 -2.63
C GLY A 142 13.49 -7.86 -2.52
N PRO A 143 14.66 -7.54 -3.09
CA PRO A 143 15.83 -8.44 -3.12
C PRO A 143 16.39 -8.73 -1.73
N ASN A 144 16.05 -7.90 -0.74
CA ASN A 144 16.51 -8.01 0.65
C ASN A 144 15.48 -8.64 1.58
N VAL A 145 14.34 -9.11 1.06
CA VAL A 145 13.44 -9.97 1.82
C VAL A 145 14.18 -11.26 2.15
N GLU A 146 14.11 -11.69 3.41
CA GLU A 146 14.76 -12.91 3.90
C GLU A 146 14.49 -14.11 2.97
N GLN A 147 15.56 -14.70 2.43
CA GLN A 147 15.49 -15.68 1.34
C GLN A 147 14.65 -16.91 1.72
N ARG A 148 14.68 -17.34 2.99
CA ARG A 148 13.85 -18.48 3.45
C ARG A 148 12.35 -18.22 3.37
N LEU A 149 11.94 -16.96 3.24
CA LEU A 149 10.54 -16.57 3.08
C LEU A 149 10.12 -16.50 1.61
N HIS A 150 11.04 -16.47 0.64
CA HIS A 150 10.70 -16.37 -0.78
C HIS A 150 9.68 -17.43 -1.21
N GLY A 151 8.60 -16.99 -1.86
CA GLY A 151 7.51 -17.85 -2.34
C GLY A 151 6.58 -18.39 -1.25
N THR A 152 6.84 -18.09 0.03
CA THR A 152 5.98 -18.53 1.13
C THR A 152 4.73 -17.66 1.26
N VAL A 153 3.67 -18.29 1.75
CA VAL A 153 2.40 -17.64 2.08
C VAL A 153 2.03 -17.98 3.52
N HIS A 154 1.74 -16.96 4.32
CA HIS A 154 1.24 -17.12 5.68
C HIS A 154 -0.14 -16.50 5.79
N THR A 155 -1.10 -17.17 6.43
CA THR A 155 -2.43 -16.62 6.69
C THR A 155 -2.76 -16.77 8.16
N SER A 156 -3.23 -15.69 8.77
CA SER A 156 -3.64 -15.66 10.18
C SER A 156 -5.03 -15.01 10.30
N PRO A 157 -5.93 -15.57 11.11
CA PRO A 157 -7.19 -14.89 11.43
C PRO A 157 -6.93 -13.63 12.26
N ILE A 158 -7.79 -12.63 12.10
CA ILE A 158 -7.82 -11.47 12.99
C ILE A 158 -8.90 -11.75 14.04
N GLU A 159 -8.46 -12.05 15.26
CA GLU A 159 -9.31 -12.57 16.34
C GLU A 159 -10.56 -11.72 16.58
N GLY A 160 -11.72 -12.38 16.66
CA GLY A 160 -13.00 -11.73 16.96
C GLY A 160 -13.63 -10.93 15.81
N THR A 161 -13.05 -10.92 14.61
CA THR A 161 -13.53 -10.04 13.51
C THR A 161 -14.11 -10.79 12.31
N GLY A 162 -13.87 -12.09 12.19
CA GLY A 162 -14.21 -12.87 10.99
C GLY A 162 -13.36 -12.53 9.75
N LYS A 163 -12.33 -11.69 9.90
CA LYS A 163 -11.39 -11.30 8.85
C LYS A 163 -10.06 -12.05 8.98
N SER A 164 -9.24 -11.99 7.94
CA SER A 164 -7.88 -12.55 7.95
C SER A 164 -6.84 -11.56 7.43
N VAL A 165 -5.59 -11.81 7.80
CA VAL A 165 -4.40 -11.23 7.16
C VAL A 165 -3.62 -12.33 6.46
N ARG A 166 -3.16 -12.05 5.25
CA ARG A 166 -2.31 -12.92 4.43
C ARG A 166 -1.01 -12.21 4.10
N LEU A 167 0.12 -12.87 4.32
CA LEU A 167 1.45 -12.40 3.95
C LEU A 167 1.95 -13.22 2.77
N ILE A 168 2.49 -12.56 1.76
CA ILE A 168 3.12 -13.17 0.59
C ILE A 168 4.50 -12.54 0.45
N TYR A 169 5.53 -13.36 0.24
CA TYR A 169 6.92 -12.89 0.19
C TYR A 169 7.55 -13.21 -1.18
N GLY A 170 8.15 -12.19 -1.80
CA GLY A 170 8.94 -12.29 -3.02
C GLY A 170 10.33 -11.69 -2.81
N SER A 171 11.34 -12.54 -2.60
CA SER A 171 12.75 -12.11 -2.55
C SER A 171 13.32 -11.88 -3.96
N GLU A 172 12.69 -10.96 -4.69
CA GLU A 172 12.97 -10.65 -6.09
C GLU A 172 12.60 -9.18 -6.39
N ILE A 173 12.97 -8.70 -7.57
CA ILE A 173 12.50 -7.40 -8.06
C ILE A 173 11.05 -7.49 -8.53
N TRP A 174 10.37 -6.34 -8.56
CA TRP A 174 8.92 -6.32 -8.83
C TRP A 174 8.51 -6.88 -10.20
N SER A 175 9.34 -6.68 -11.24
CA SER A 175 9.10 -7.24 -12.57
C SER A 175 9.11 -8.78 -12.60
N SER A 176 9.99 -9.40 -11.81
CA SER A 176 10.03 -10.86 -11.68
C SER A 176 8.82 -11.37 -10.90
N TYR A 177 8.44 -10.69 -9.82
CA TYR A 177 7.24 -11.03 -9.05
C TYR A 177 5.96 -10.92 -9.90
N LEU A 178 5.86 -9.90 -10.75
CA LEU A 178 4.74 -9.72 -11.69
C LEU A 178 4.57 -10.93 -12.63
N ALA A 179 5.68 -11.52 -13.09
CA ALA A 179 5.66 -12.71 -13.93
C ALA A 179 5.40 -14.01 -13.14
N GLY A 180 5.39 -13.95 -11.82
CA GLY A 180 5.26 -15.10 -10.93
C GLY A 180 3.83 -15.59 -10.73
N GLN A 181 3.68 -16.85 -10.32
CA GLN A 181 2.37 -17.49 -10.09
C GLN A 181 1.61 -16.91 -8.88
N ASN A 182 2.33 -16.25 -7.96
CA ASN A 182 1.77 -15.65 -6.76
C ASN A 182 1.36 -14.19 -6.96
N TYR A 183 1.45 -13.66 -8.19
CA TYR A 183 1.07 -12.29 -8.49
C TYR A 183 -0.40 -12.04 -8.16
N MET A 184 -0.64 -10.91 -7.46
CA MET A 184 -1.98 -10.40 -7.19
C MET A 184 -2.04 -8.94 -7.61
N VAL A 185 -3.16 -8.52 -8.21
CA VAL A 185 -3.33 -7.11 -8.59
C VAL A 185 -3.42 -6.24 -7.33
N PRO A 186 -2.55 -5.22 -7.17
CA PRO A 186 -2.52 -4.38 -5.97
C PRO A 186 -3.67 -3.37 -5.94
N SER A 187 -4.25 -3.18 -4.76
CA SER A 187 -5.13 -2.05 -4.44
C SER A 187 -4.36 -0.76 -4.13
N ALA A 188 -3.12 -0.90 -3.63
CA ALA A 188 -2.15 0.18 -3.43
C ALA A 188 -0.73 -0.41 -3.41
N ILE A 189 0.25 0.40 -3.80
CA ILE A 189 1.67 0.06 -3.78
C ILE A 189 2.38 1.05 -2.84
N PHE A 190 3.25 0.55 -1.98
CA PHE A 190 4.05 1.33 -1.04
C PHE A 190 5.54 1.06 -1.27
N CYS A 191 6.30 2.12 -1.47
CA CYS A 191 7.75 2.10 -1.64
C CYS A 191 8.37 2.93 -0.52
N PHE A 192 8.68 2.27 0.60
CA PHE A 192 9.19 2.96 1.78
C PHE A 192 10.65 3.34 1.60
N ASN A 193 10.96 4.62 1.77
CA ASN A 193 12.31 5.15 1.70
C ASN A 193 13.05 4.68 0.43
N ALA A 194 12.35 4.73 -0.70
CA ALA A 194 12.76 4.12 -1.97
C ALA A 194 14.11 4.66 -2.47
N GLY A 195 14.36 5.96 -2.27
CA GLY A 195 15.55 6.63 -2.81
C GLY A 195 15.54 6.56 -4.33
N VAL A 196 14.45 7.00 -4.96
CA VAL A 196 14.27 6.99 -6.43
C VAL A 196 15.43 7.68 -7.12
N TRP A 197 15.91 8.80 -6.56
CA TRP A 197 17.08 9.53 -7.07
C TRP A 197 18.39 8.75 -7.01
N GLY A 198 18.47 7.70 -6.19
CA GLY A 198 19.68 6.92 -5.94
C GLY A 198 19.78 5.61 -6.72
N TYR A 199 18.72 5.18 -7.41
CA TYR A 199 18.67 3.88 -8.08
C TYR A 199 17.89 3.96 -9.41
N ASP A 200 18.60 3.72 -10.52
CA ASP A 200 18.06 3.78 -11.88
C ASP A 200 16.94 2.74 -12.13
N GLU A 201 16.88 1.69 -11.31
CA GLU A 201 15.90 0.61 -11.43
C GLU A 201 14.47 1.05 -11.07
N TRP A 202 14.29 2.16 -10.35
CA TRP A 202 12.96 2.61 -9.92
C TRP A 202 12.09 3.11 -11.06
N ILE A 203 12.64 3.87 -12.02
CA ILE A 203 11.84 4.44 -13.11
C ILE A 203 11.22 3.33 -13.98
N PRO A 204 11.98 2.33 -14.48
CA PRO A 204 11.39 1.19 -15.19
C PRO A 204 10.39 0.41 -14.33
N ALA A 205 10.64 0.27 -13.03
CA ALA A 205 9.73 -0.43 -12.13
C ALA A 205 8.39 0.32 -11.98
N PHE A 206 8.41 1.64 -11.79
CA PHE A 206 7.18 2.45 -11.73
C PHE A 206 6.42 2.44 -13.04
N GLN A 207 7.12 2.52 -14.18
CA GLN A 207 6.48 2.39 -15.48
C GLN A 207 5.71 1.07 -15.59
N LEU A 208 6.36 -0.05 -15.23
CA LEU A 208 5.70 -1.36 -15.25
C LEU A 208 4.51 -1.45 -14.29
N MET A 209 4.64 -0.91 -13.06
CA MET A 209 3.54 -0.84 -12.08
C MET A 209 2.34 -0.06 -12.62
N MET A 210 2.62 1.06 -13.30
CA MET A 210 1.61 1.93 -13.89
C MET A 210 0.91 1.31 -15.10
N GLN A 211 1.60 0.51 -15.91
CA GLN A 211 1.02 -0.22 -17.02
C GLN A 211 0.08 -1.33 -16.54
N GLU A 212 0.52 -2.09 -15.54
CA GLU A 212 -0.25 -3.21 -15.01
C GLU A 212 -1.50 -2.74 -14.24
N ALA A 213 -1.39 -1.64 -13.49
CA ALA A 213 -2.44 -1.19 -12.60
C ALA A 213 -2.72 0.31 -12.77
N ILE A 214 -3.38 0.67 -13.88
CA ILE A 214 -3.57 2.03 -14.44
C ILE A 214 -4.26 3.06 -13.49
N HIS A 215 -4.73 2.67 -12.31
CA HIS A 215 -5.27 3.60 -11.30
C HIS A 215 -4.76 3.36 -9.88
N THR A 216 -3.88 2.38 -9.71
CA THR A 216 -3.41 1.99 -8.39
C THR A 216 -2.50 3.10 -7.85
N PRO A 217 -2.78 3.63 -6.64
CA PRO A 217 -1.91 4.62 -6.02
C PRO A 217 -0.57 3.98 -5.66
N ILE A 218 0.51 4.64 -6.07
CA ILE A 218 1.89 4.33 -5.71
C ILE A 218 2.31 5.40 -4.70
N ILE A 219 2.56 4.98 -3.47
CA ILE A 219 2.97 5.84 -2.36
C ILE A 219 4.46 5.65 -2.14
N ILE A 220 5.20 6.74 -2.19
CA ILE A 220 6.67 6.75 -2.05
C ILE A 220 7.00 7.58 -0.82
N THR A 221 7.90 7.09 0.03
CA THR A 221 8.40 7.86 1.18
C THR A 221 9.91 8.10 1.07
N SER A 222 10.40 9.14 1.75
CA SER A 222 11.82 9.58 1.70
C SER A 222 12.32 9.94 3.10
N TYR A 223 13.65 10.00 3.31
CA TYR A 223 14.21 10.22 4.67
C TYR A 223 14.12 11.67 5.14
N ASN A 224 13.92 12.62 4.23
CA ASN A 224 13.80 14.04 4.50
C ASN A 224 13.15 14.76 3.30
N ALA A 225 12.95 16.08 3.41
CA ALA A 225 12.32 16.88 2.36
C ALA A 225 13.21 17.07 1.12
N LEU A 226 14.53 17.05 1.27
CA LEU A 226 15.46 17.18 0.15
C LEU A 226 15.41 15.94 -0.74
N GLU A 227 15.56 14.75 -0.15
CA GLU A 227 15.41 13.49 -0.88
C GLU A 227 14.02 13.36 -1.52
N ALA A 228 12.96 13.84 -0.85
CA ALA A 228 11.63 13.80 -1.44
C ALA A 228 11.48 14.74 -2.65
N SER A 229 12.21 15.85 -2.67
CA SER A 229 12.31 16.73 -3.84
C SER A 229 13.11 16.06 -4.95
N ASP A 230 14.27 15.49 -4.63
CA ASP A 230 15.12 14.78 -5.60
C ASP A 230 14.36 13.58 -6.21
N ASP A 231 13.64 12.81 -5.39
CA ASP A 231 12.75 11.72 -5.83
C ASP A 231 11.67 12.26 -6.77
N ALA A 232 11.06 13.41 -6.46
CA ALA A 232 10.01 14.00 -7.28
C ALA A 232 10.52 14.45 -8.65
N ASP A 233 11.72 15.01 -8.71
CA ASP A 233 12.36 15.42 -9.98
C ASP A 233 12.64 14.19 -10.86
N CYS A 234 13.16 13.09 -10.29
CA CYS A 234 13.35 11.84 -11.04
C CYS A 234 12.04 11.22 -11.54
N LEU A 235 10.94 11.37 -10.80
CA LEU A 235 9.64 10.85 -11.24
C LEU A 235 9.10 11.55 -12.50
N GLU A 236 9.57 12.75 -12.83
CA GLU A 236 9.20 13.43 -14.08
C GLU A 236 9.81 12.76 -15.33
N ASP A 237 10.80 11.88 -15.17
CA ASP A 237 11.37 11.07 -16.25
C ASP A 237 10.49 9.85 -16.61
N ILE A 238 9.43 9.58 -15.85
CA ILE A 238 8.46 8.53 -16.18
C ILE A 238 7.74 8.90 -17.48
N GLU A 239 7.95 8.11 -18.53
CA GLU A 239 7.33 8.36 -19.85
C GLU A 239 5.81 8.10 -19.86
N ILE A 240 5.29 7.37 -18.88
CA ILE A 240 3.86 7.05 -18.78
C ILE A 240 3.11 8.23 -18.17
N PRO A 241 2.03 8.72 -18.80
CA PRO A 241 1.21 9.77 -18.23
C PRO A 241 0.67 9.40 -16.85
N PHE A 242 1.08 10.15 -15.83
CA PHE A 242 0.63 10.00 -14.47
C PHE A 242 0.12 11.32 -13.89
N VAL A 243 -0.56 11.23 -12.75
CA VAL A 243 -0.95 12.39 -11.95
C VAL A 243 -0.44 12.28 -10.53
N TRP A 244 -0.04 13.42 -9.99
CA TRP A 244 0.18 13.60 -8.57
C TRP A 244 -1.17 13.55 -7.84
N ARG A 245 -1.40 12.51 -7.03
CA ARG A 245 -2.50 12.48 -6.06
C ARG A 245 -2.22 13.48 -4.93
N TRP A 246 -0.96 13.56 -4.53
CA TRP A 246 -0.37 14.65 -3.78
C TRP A 246 1.14 14.67 -4.04
N LYS A 247 1.73 15.87 -4.11
CA LYS A 247 3.19 16.05 -4.21
C LYS A 247 3.86 15.74 -2.87
N HIS A 248 5.21 15.73 -2.86
CA HIS A 248 5.96 15.57 -1.63
C HIS A 248 5.52 16.57 -0.55
N GLU A 249 5.23 16.03 0.63
CA GLU A 249 4.90 16.80 1.83
C GLU A 249 5.42 16.04 3.07
N PRO A 250 5.49 16.69 4.25
CA PRO A 250 5.84 15.99 5.48
C PRO A 250 4.84 14.87 5.81
N ASN A 251 5.36 13.70 6.18
CA ASN A 251 4.54 12.61 6.68
C ASN A 251 4.33 12.78 8.19
N PRO A 252 3.08 12.89 8.68
CA PRO A 252 2.83 13.08 10.10
C PRO A 252 3.17 11.86 10.97
N PHE A 253 3.45 10.71 10.34
CA PHE A 253 3.82 9.46 10.99
C PHE A 253 5.25 9.04 10.74
N LEU A 254 6.14 10.01 10.51
CA LEU A 254 7.57 9.77 10.40
C LEU A 254 8.11 8.98 11.60
N CYS A 255 9.16 8.19 11.38
CA CYS A 255 9.96 7.66 12.47
C CYS A 255 10.72 8.81 13.15
N LEU A 256 10.55 8.97 14.45
CA LEU A 256 11.20 10.03 15.22
C LEU A 256 12.66 9.70 15.52
N LYS A 257 13.00 8.40 15.51
CA LYS A 257 14.37 7.90 15.65
C LYS A 257 15.21 8.29 14.44
N GLN A 258 16.32 8.97 14.69
CA GLN A 258 17.28 9.31 13.65
C GLN A 258 18.00 8.06 13.15
N ARG A 259 18.10 7.92 11.83
CA ARG A 259 18.89 6.85 11.21
C ARG A 259 20.37 7.19 11.35
N ALA A 260 21.14 6.25 11.92
CA ALA A 260 22.59 6.31 11.86
C ALA A 260 23.03 6.19 10.40
N SER A 261 23.81 7.14 9.92
CA SER A 261 24.35 7.16 8.57
C SER A 261 25.87 7.29 8.66
N GLN A 262 26.57 6.50 7.84
CA GLN A 262 28.04 6.53 7.76
C GLN A 262 28.56 7.70 6.90
N HIS A 263 27.68 8.38 6.14
CA HIS A 263 28.06 9.32 5.08
C HIS A 263 27.31 10.66 5.10
N THR A 264 26.61 10.98 6.18
CA THR A 264 25.89 12.26 6.25
C THR A 264 26.89 13.40 6.45
N LEU A 265 26.87 14.34 5.51
CA LEU A 265 27.16 15.73 5.80
C LEU A 265 26.43 16.08 7.11
N ALA A 266 27.11 16.75 8.05
CA ALA A 266 26.64 16.92 9.43
C ALA A 266 25.25 17.60 9.56
N ASP A 267 24.72 18.15 8.47
CA ASP A 267 23.45 18.87 8.36
C ASP A 267 22.27 18.02 7.83
N ARG A 268 22.49 16.79 7.34
CA ARG A 268 21.41 15.94 6.80
C ARG A 268 20.91 14.91 7.82
N VAL A 269 19.89 15.28 8.57
CA VAL A 269 19.19 14.34 9.48
C VAL A 269 18.26 13.43 8.67
N LEU A 270 18.48 12.12 8.75
CA LEU A 270 17.66 11.10 8.09
C LEU A 270 16.68 10.49 9.08
N LYS A 271 15.38 10.50 8.74
CA LYS A 271 14.30 9.89 9.53
C LYS A 271 13.40 9.05 8.63
N GLU A 272 13.13 7.80 8.99
CA GLU A 272 12.32 6.94 8.12
C GLU A 272 10.95 7.57 7.88
N ASN A 273 10.46 7.41 6.65
CA ASN A 273 9.15 7.91 6.28
C ASN A 273 8.94 9.40 6.61
N SER A 274 9.96 10.26 6.53
CA SER A 274 9.84 11.67 6.93
C SER A 274 8.96 12.49 6.00
N CYS A 275 9.04 12.21 4.71
CA CYS A 275 8.21 12.81 3.68
C CYS A 275 7.56 11.70 2.86
N TRP A 276 6.47 12.04 2.18
CA TRP A 276 5.72 11.10 1.36
C TRP A 276 5.04 11.82 0.20
N GLN A 277 4.84 11.08 -0.88
CA GLN A 277 4.18 11.54 -2.09
C GLN A 277 3.39 10.40 -2.73
N CYS A 278 2.45 10.74 -3.61
CA CYS A 278 1.70 9.71 -4.32
C CYS A 278 1.39 10.09 -5.75
N ILE A 279 1.66 9.13 -6.63
CA ILE A 279 1.39 9.16 -8.05
C ILE A 279 0.42 8.02 -8.40
N CYS A 280 -0.32 8.19 -9.48
CA CYS A 280 -0.96 7.06 -10.15
C CYS A 280 -0.98 7.32 -11.64
N ALA A 281 -0.95 6.26 -12.43
CA ALA A 281 -1.14 6.38 -13.87
C ALA A 281 -2.49 7.04 -14.19
N THR A 282 -2.56 7.62 -15.38
CA THR A 282 -3.81 8.02 -16.00
C THR A 282 -4.02 7.18 -17.25
N HIS A 283 -5.26 7.10 -17.74
CA HIS A 283 -5.50 6.44 -19.01
C HIS A 283 -4.60 7.05 -20.08
N LEU A 284 -3.87 6.19 -20.79
CA LEU A 284 -3.27 6.55 -22.07
C LEU A 284 -4.41 7.07 -22.95
N LYS A 285 -4.29 8.32 -23.42
CA LYS A 285 -5.23 8.90 -24.37
C LYS A 285 -5.20 8.16 -25.69
#